data_AF-A0A358U7G0-F1
#
_entry.id   AF-A0A358U7G0-F1
#
_cell.length_a   1.000
_cell.length_b   1.000
_cell.length_c   1.000
_cell.angle_alpha   90.00
_cell.angle_beta   90.00
_cell.angle_gamma   90.00
#
_symmetry.space_group_name_H-M   'P 1'
#
loop_
_entity.id
_entity.type
_entity.pdbx_description
1 polymer ?
#
loop_
_entity_poly.entity_id
_entity_poly.type
_entity_poly.pdbx_seq_one_letter_code
_entity_poly.pdbx_strand_id
1 'polypeptide(L)'
;MCVIIITLSGYSPIFILVCAPKGAWEFVFMQSKKFKGKGLAINVEKNIIMEDVANHFMGTESVGGWLYLTSEEIVFKSHNMNNQKHETVISLKQIAEVKTVLTAGFVPNGLKIITISGIVEKFVVNKRKIWIQKINAAILSSC
;
A
#
# COMPACT_ATOMS: atom_id res chain seq x y z
N MET A 1 17.54 -4.51 -17.18
CA MET A 1 16.93 -4.36 -18.51
C MET A 1 16.58 -2.90 -18.58
N CYS A 2 17.24 -2.09 -19.43
CA CYS A 2 16.97 -0.65 -19.46
C CYS A 2 15.72 -0.41 -20.31
N VAL A 3 14.77 0.35 -19.77
CA VAL A 3 13.53 0.71 -20.46
C VAL A 3 13.66 2.17 -20.86
N ILE A 4 13.48 2.46 -22.15
CA ILE A 4 13.44 3.83 -22.65
C ILE A 4 12.04 4.36 -22.36
N ILE A 5 11.93 5.34 -21.47
CA ILE A 5 10.66 6.01 -21.18
C ILE A 5 10.61 7.30 -22.01
N ILE A 6 9.65 7.40 -22.92
CA ILE A 6 9.41 8.62 -23.70
C ILE A 6 8.44 9.48 -22.89
N THR A 7 8.93 10.60 -22.33
CA THR A 7 8.05 11.63 -21.78
C THR A 7 7.80 12.69 -22.85
N LEU A 8 6.55 12.81 -23.30
CA LEU A 8 6.15 13.89 -24.21
C LEU A 8 5.90 15.16 -23.39
N SER A 9 6.95 15.96 -23.19
CA SER A 9 6.81 17.39 -22.90
C SER A 9 7.14 18.15 -24.17
N GLY A 10 6.24 19.04 -24.61
CA GLY A 10 6.05 19.52 -25.99
C GLY A 10 7.19 20.22 -26.74
N TYR A 11 8.46 20.11 -26.36
CA TYR A 11 9.58 20.57 -27.19
C TYR A 11 10.77 19.61 -27.01
N SER A 12 10.99 18.77 -28.02
CA SER A 12 12.09 17.80 -28.17
C SER A 12 12.04 16.54 -27.27
N PRO A 13 12.18 15.32 -27.83
CA PRO A 13 12.22 14.10 -27.04
C PRO A 13 13.54 14.02 -26.24
N ILE A 14 13.45 14.10 -24.91
CA ILE A 14 14.56 13.84 -24.01
C ILE A 14 14.58 12.33 -23.71
N PHE A 15 15.64 11.65 -24.13
CA PHE A 15 15.86 10.23 -23.84
C PHE A 15 16.44 10.06 -22.44
N ILE A 16 15.61 9.74 -21.45
CA ILE A 16 16.08 9.40 -20.10
C ILE A 16 16.27 7.89 -20.03
N LEU A 17 17.52 7.45 -20.03
CA LEU A 17 17.88 6.05 -19.81
C LEU A 17 17.82 5.74 -18.31
N VAL A 18 16.69 5.20 -17.86
CA VAL A 18 16.59 4.68 -16.48
C VAL A 18 17.07 3.23 -16.48
N CYS A 19 18.29 3.01 -16.01
CA CYS A 19 18.82 1.67 -15.78
C CYS A 19 18.57 1.26 -14.32
N ALA A 20 17.48 0.53 -14.10
CA ALA A 20 17.30 -0.22 -12.86
C ALA A 20 18.10 -1.54 -12.94
N PRO A 21 18.89 -1.90 -11.92
CA PRO A 21 19.56 -3.20 -11.88
C PRO A 21 18.49 -4.31 -11.96
N LYS A 22 18.73 -5.34 -12.79
CA LYS A 22 17.78 -6.45 -13.03
C LYS A 22 17.24 -7.06 -11.72
N GLY A 23 18.10 -7.11 -10.69
CA GLY A 23 17.74 -7.63 -9.37
C GLY A 23 16.74 -6.78 -8.57
N ALA A 24 16.57 -5.49 -8.85
CA ALA A 24 15.64 -4.63 -8.10
C ALA A 24 14.16 -4.94 -8.43
N TRP A 25 13.87 -5.23 -9.70
CA TRP A 25 12.53 -5.68 -10.12
C TRP A 25 12.26 -7.12 -9.65
N GLU A 26 13.27 -7.98 -9.74
CA GLU A 26 13.18 -9.37 -9.29
C GLU A 26 12.99 -9.47 -7.76
N PHE A 27 13.56 -8.56 -6.96
CA PHE A 27 13.30 -8.46 -5.52
C PHE A 27 11.85 -8.09 -5.20
N VAL A 28 11.30 -7.08 -5.89
CA VAL A 28 9.90 -6.66 -5.74
C VAL A 28 8.96 -7.80 -6.14
N PHE A 29 9.28 -8.53 -7.20
CA PHE A 29 8.47 -9.65 -7.68
C PHE A 29 8.62 -10.93 -6.83
N MET A 30 9.81 -11.24 -6.29
CA MET A 30 10.02 -12.39 -5.40
C MET A 30 9.28 -12.25 -4.07
N GLN A 31 9.06 -11.01 -3.59
CA GLN A 31 8.18 -10.77 -2.44
C GLN A 31 6.69 -10.93 -2.76
N SER A 32 6.27 -11.05 -4.02
CA SER A 32 4.86 -11.34 -4.34
C SER A 32 4.54 -12.84 -4.33
N LYS A 33 5.52 -13.70 -4.65
CA LYS A 33 5.31 -15.15 -4.81
C LYS A 33 5.45 -15.96 -3.52
N LYS A 34 6.31 -15.55 -2.59
CA LYS A 34 6.46 -16.23 -1.28
C LYS A 34 5.31 -16.00 -0.30
N PHE A 35 4.37 -15.11 -0.64
CA PHE A 35 3.46 -14.53 0.33
C PHE A 35 2.00 -14.95 0.12
N LYS A 36 1.63 -15.55 -1.02
CA LYS A 36 0.31 -16.18 -1.17
C LYS A 36 0.15 -17.30 -0.12
N GLY A 37 -0.69 -17.07 0.89
CA GLY A 37 -1.17 -18.12 1.79
C GLY A 37 -0.74 -18.09 3.26
N LYS A 38 -0.23 -16.96 3.81
CA LYS A 38 0.03 -16.83 5.26
C LYS A 38 -0.62 -15.60 5.93
N GLY A 39 -1.68 -15.05 5.33
CA GLY A 39 -2.44 -13.94 5.91
C GLY A 39 -3.39 -14.36 7.05
N LEU A 40 -3.49 -15.65 7.37
CA LEU A 40 -4.46 -16.21 8.31
C LEU A 40 -3.79 -16.62 9.63
N ALA A 41 -3.63 -15.65 10.52
CA ALA A 41 -3.80 -15.89 11.94
C ALA A 41 -4.29 -14.57 12.57
N ILE A 42 -5.38 -14.67 13.33
CA ILE A 42 -6.06 -13.62 14.11
C ILE A 42 -7.25 -12.97 13.39
N ASN A 43 -8.45 -13.46 13.69
CA ASN A 43 -9.77 -12.78 13.81
C ASN A 43 -10.27 -11.81 12.72
N VAL A 44 -9.61 -11.68 11.57
CA VAL A 44 -10.10 -10.87 10.40
C VAL A 44 -10.92 -11.72 9.42
N GLU A 45 -11.30 -12.95 9.79
CA GLU A 45 -12.04 -13.87 8.90
C GLU A 45 -13.48 -13.42 8.57
N LYS A 46 -14.02 -12.42 9.28
CA LYS A 46 -15.31 -11.84 8.92
C LYS A 46 -15.13 -10.75 7.85
N ASN A 47 -15.33 -11.14 6.58
CA ASN A 47 -15.61 -10.26 5.43
C ASN A 47 -14.44 -9.41 4.89
N ILE A 48 -13.33 -10.05 4.50
CA ILE A 48 -12.25 -9.38 3.75
C ILE A 48 -12.73 -9.05 2.32
N ILE A 49 -12.73 -7.77 1.97
CA ILE A 49 -13.03 -7.24 0.63
C ILE A 49 -11.77 -7.28 -0.26
N MET A 50 -10.62 -6.98 0.32
CA MET A 50 -9.34 -6.93 -0.40
C MET A 50 -8.18 -7.16 0.57
N GLU A 51 -7.18 -7.91 0.13
CA GLU A 51 -5.92 -8.10 0.84
C GLU A 51 -4.74 -8.00 -0.13
N ASP A 52 -3.64 -7.42 0.32
CA ASP A 52 -2.37 -7.41 -0.41
C ASP A 52 -1.20 -7.18 0.55
N VAL A 53 0.02 -7.45 0.09
CA VAL A 53 1.23 -7.10 0.80
C VAL A 53 1.40 -5.58 0.76
N ALA A 54 1.73 -4.99 1.91
CA ALA A 54 1.94 -3.57 2.05
C ALA A 54 3.09 -3.27 3.00
N ASN A 55 3.66 -2.08 2.89
CA ASN A 55 4.52 -1.54 3.92
C ASN A 55 3.81 -0.38 4.64
N HIS A 56 3.97 -0.29 5.95
CA HIS A 56 3.48 0.81 6.76
C HIS A 56 4.65 1.71 7.19
N PHE A 57 4.56 3.02 6.93
CA PHE A 57 5.54 4.00 7.39
C PHE A 57 5.28 4.44 8.83
N MET A 58 6.20 4.10 9.72
CA MET A 58 6.24 4.57 11.11
C MET A 58 7.38 5.59 11.25
N GLY A 59 7.04 6.87 11.12
CA GLY A 59 8.04 7.94 11.10
C GLY A 59 9.01 7.79 9.91
N THR A 60 10.28 7.48 10.20
CA THR A 60 11.34 7.26 9.20
C THR A 60 11.52 5.79 8.80
N GLU A 61 10.85 4.87 9.49
CA GLU A 61 10.99 3.43 9.26
C GLU A 61 9.79 2.89 8.46
N SER A 62 10.04 1.87 7.64
CA SER A 62 9.01 1.21 6.83
C SER A 62 8.93 -0.26 7.22
N VAL A 63 7.83 -0.67 7.83
CA VAL A 63 7.60 -2.06 8.27
C VAL A 63 6.78 -2.80 7.22
N GLY A 64 7.29 -3.94 6.75
CA GLY A 64 6.57 -4.80 5.82
C GLY A 64 5.51 -5.66 6.52
N GLY A 65 4.38 -5.85 5.85
CA GLY A 65 3.24 -6.59 6.40
C GLY A 65 2.13 -6.86 5.39
N TRP A 66 0.98 -7.20 5.93
CA TRP A 66 -0.27 -7.40 5.22
C TRP A 66 -1.22 -6.26 5.47
N LEU A 67 -1.87 -5.77 4.42
CA LEU A 67 -2.98 -4.83 4.53
C LEU A 67 -4.27 -5.53 4.11
N TYR A 68 -5.29 -5.40 4.94
CA TYR A 68 -6.61 -5.95 4.75
C TYR A 68 -7.62 -4.81 4.74
N LEU A 69 -8.59 -4.88 3.82
CA LEU A 69 -9.80 -4.08 3.83
C LEU A 69 -10.97 -5.01 4.12
N THR A 70 -11.74 -4.69 5.15
CA THR A 70 -13.03 -5.32 5.45
C THR A 70 -14.18 -4.36 5.17
N SER A 71 -15.41 -4.77 5.44
CA SER A 71 -16.59 -3.91 5.37
C SER A 71 -16.61 -2.79 6.42
N GLU A 72 -15.80 -2.89 7.46
CA GLU A 72 -15.87 -1.98 8.63
C GLU A 72 -14.54 -1.26 8.90
N GLU A 73 -13.41 -1.85 8.51
CA GLU A 73 -12.08 -1.37 8.90
C GLU A 73 -10.99 -1.73 7.88
N ILE A 74 -9.87 -1.02 8.00
CA ILE A 74 -8.60 -1.31 7.35
C ILE A 74 -7.64 -1.78 8.43
N VAL A 75 -7.06 -2.96 8.23
CA VAL A 75 -6.17 -3.60 9.19
C VAL A 75 -4.81 -3.82 8.55
N PHE A 76 -3.74 -3.33 9.19
CA PHE A 76 -2.37 -3.63 8.82
C PHE A 76 -1.72 -4.52 9.88
N LYS A 77 -1.08 -5.60 9.45
CA LYS A 77 -0.32 -6.52 10.32
C LYS A 77 1.09 -6.71 9.82
N SER A 78 2.07 -6.36 10.64
CA SER A 78 3.48 -6.58 10.33
C SER A 78 3.88 -8.07 10.33
N HIS A 79 4.91 -8.43 9.55
CA HIS A 79 5.38 -9.82 9.42
C HIS A 79 6.16 -10.37 10.62
N ASN A 80 6.60 -9.54 11.56
CA ASN A 80 7.61 -9.99 12.53
C ASN A 80 7.06 -10.97 13.57
N MET A 81 7.59 -12.19 13.51
CA MET A 81 7.30 -13.31 14.41
C MET A 81 8.01 -13.24 15.78
N ASN A 82 8.67 -12.14 16.13
CA ASN A 82 9.38 -12.04 17.42
C ASN A 82 9.28 -10.61 18.03
N ASN A 83 8.45 -10.50 19.06
CA ASN A 83 8.47 -9.50 20.15
C ASN A 83 8.06 -8.03 19.96
N GLN A 84 7.72 -7.53 18.77
CA GLN A 84 6.93 -6.28 18.64
C GLN A 84 5.85 -6.45 17.57
N LYS A 85 4.64 -6.79 18.01
CA LYS A 85 3.47 -6.96 17.13
C LYS A 85 2.96 -5.57 16.73
N HIS A 86 3.47 -5.04 15.62
CA HIS A 86 2.90 -3.82 15.05
C HIS A 86 1.64 -4.18 14.27
N GLU A 87 0.51 -3.72 14.79
CA GLU A 87 -0.82 -3.83 14.19
C GLU A 87 -1.45 -2.44 14.18
N THR A 88 -2.07 -2.08 13.05
CA THR A 88 -2.78 -0.80 12.90
C THR A 88 -4.17 -1.09 12.41
N VAL A 89 -5.18 -0.68 13.17
CA VAL A 89 -6.60 -0.85 12.84
C VAL A 89 -7.21 0.53 12.66
N ILE A 90 -7.82 0.77 11.50
CA ILE A 90 -8.44 2.03 11.15
C ILE A 90 -9.89 1.74 10.77
N SER A 91 -10.84 2.19 11.60
CA SER A 91 -12.26 2.07 11.26
C SER A 91 -12.59 2.93 10.05
N LEU A 92 -13.36 2.41 9.08
CA LEU A 92 -13.80 3.16 7.91
C LEU A 92 -14.61 4.40 8.28
N LYS A 93 -15.36 4.35 9.39
CA LYS A 93 -16.13 5.49 9.92
C LYS A 93 -15.25 6.63 10.43
N GLN A 94 -13.99 6.34 10.77
CA GLN A 94 -13.03 7.32 11.25
C GLN A 94 -12.17 7.89 10.12
N ILE A 95 -12.34 7.43 8.87
CA ILE A 95 -11.59 7.94 7.74
C ILE A 95 -12.22 9.26 7.27
N ALA A 96 -11.44 10.33 7.35
CA ALA A 96 -11.80 11.60 6.74
C ALA A 96 -11.46 11.63 5.25
N GLU A 97 -10.30 11.06 4.88
CA GLU A 97 -9.82 11.14 3.51
C GLU A 97 -8.86 10.01 3.15
N VAL A 98 -8.92 9.56 1.89
CA VAL A 98 -7.96 8.60 1.30
C VAL A 98 -7.41 9.15 -0.01
N LYS A 99 -6.08 9.19 -0.14
CA LYS A 99 -5.38 9.77 -1.29
C LYS A 99 -4.23 8.90 -1.78
N THR A 100 -3.95 8.95 -3.09
CA THR A 100 -2.69 8.43 -3.61
C THR A 100 -1.58 9.44 -3.37
N VAL A 101 -0.41 8.98 -2.92
CA VAL A 101 0.78 9.80 -2.78
C VAL A 101 1.97 9.17 -3.50
N LEU A 102 2.99 9.98 -3.78
CA LEU A 102 4.29 9.49 -4.24
C LEU A 102 5.12 9.12 -3.02
N THR A 103 5.67 7.91 -3.01
CA THR A 103 6.65 7.50 -2.01
C THR A 103 8.01 8.05 -2.40
N ALA A 104 8.73 8.62 -1.43
CA ALA A 104 10.02 9.30 -1.62
C ALA A 104 10.01 10.41 -2.71
N GLY A 105 8.84 10.92 -3.09
CA GLY A 105 8.69 12.01 -4.07
C GLY A 105 8.61 11.58 -5.54
N PHE A 106 8.88 10.32 -5.88
CA PHE A 106 8.92 9.86 -7.28
C PHE A 106 8.23 8.51 -7.55
N VAL A 107 8.08 7.62 -6.56
CA VAL A 107 7.48 6.30 -6.79
C VAL A 107 5.97 6.35 -6.62
N PRO A 108 5.16 6.03 -7.65
CA PRO A 108 3.71 6.14 -7.59
C PRO A 108 3.04 4.93 -6.92
N ASN A 109 3.43 4.58 -5.69
CA ASN A 109 2.91 3.42 -4.95
C ASN A 109 2.39 3.75 -3.53
N GLY A 110 2.32 5.02 -3.16
CA GLY A 110 1.84 5.44 -1.85
C GLY A 110 0.31 5.56 -1.75
N LEU A 111 -0.22 5.14 -0.62
CA LEU A 111 -1.59 5.31 -0.14
C LEU A 111 -1.52 6.08 1.19
N LYS A 112 -2.24 7.19 1.28
CA LYS A 112 -2.33 8.02 2.49
C LYS A 112 -3.76 7.99 2.99
N ILE A 113 -3.94 7.62 4.25
CA ILE A 113 -5.23 7.63 4.96
C ILE A 113 -5.14 8.70 6.04
N ILE A 114 -6.14 9.57 6.09
CA ILE A 114 -6.26 10.63 7.08
C ILE A 114 -7.52 10.36 7.88
N THR A 115 -7.40 10.25 9.21
CA THR A 115 -8.55 10.08 10.08
C THR A 115 -9.21 11.41 10.42
N ILE A 116 -10.44 11.37 10.91
CA ILE A 116 -11.17 12.53 11.45
C ILE A 116 -10.44 13.19 12.62
N SER A 117 -9.61 12.44 13.36
CA SER A 117 -8.76 12.95 14.44
C SER A 117 -7.46 13.59 13.95
N GLY A 118 -7.22 13.63 12.63
CA GLY A 118 -6.02 14.20 12.02
C GLY A 118 -4.82 13.26 11.99
N ILE A 119 -4.99 11.99 12.38
CA ILE A 119 -3.92 10.98 12.29
C ILE A 119 -3.70 10.65 10.82
N VAL A 120 -2.42 10.56 10.42
CA VAL A 120 -2.01 10.31 9.05
C VAL A 120 -1.26 9.00 8.99
N GLU A 121 -1.86 8.01 8.34
CA GLU A 121 -1.26 6.71 8.09
C GLU A 121 -0.84 6.60 6.63
N LYS A 122 0.38 6.12 6.39
CA LYS A 122 0.95 6.04 5.04
C LYS A 122 1.39 4.62 4.73
N PHE A 123 0.86 4.08 3.64
CA PHE A 123 1.15 2.74 3.19
C PHE A 123 1.79 2.75 1.81
N VAL A 124 2.71 1.81 1.57
CA VAL A 124 3.14 1.44 0.23
C VAL A 124 2.35 0.20 -0.19
N VAL A 125 1.57 0.32 -1.25
CA VAL A 125 0.70 -0.76 -1.72
C VAL A 125 0.87 -0.98 -3.22
N ASN A 126 0.67 -2.23 -3.65
CA ASN A 126 0.44 -2.51 -5.05
C ASN A 126 -0.95 -2.02 -5.47
N LYS A 127 -1.12 -1.64 -6.74
CA LYS A 127 -2.44 -1.28 -7.30
C LYS A 127 -3.18 -0.18 -6.49
N ARG A 128 -2.47 0.85 -6.01
CA ARG A 128 -3.02 1.95 -5.16
C ARG A 128 -4.36 2.56 -5.63
N LYS A 129 -4.62 2.60 -6.95
CA LYS A 129 -5.89 3.09 -7.50
C LYS A 129 -7.07 2.18 -7.15
N ILE A 130 -6.86 0.86 -7.21
CA ILE A 130 -7.86 -0.14 -6.84
C ILE A 130 -8.15 -0.08 -5.34
N TRP A 131 -7.11 0.09 -4.52
CA TRP A 131 -7.28 0.31 -3.07
C TRP A 131 -8.21 1.49 -2.77
N ILE A 132 -7.95 2.67 -3.36
CA ILE A 132 -8.81 3.84 -3.13
C ILE A 132 -10.25 3.59 -3.59
N GLN A 133 -10.43 2.98 -4.77
CA GLN A 133 -11.76 2.65 -5.29
C GLN A 133 -12.52 1.74 -4.32
N LYS A 134 -11.87 0.69 -3.81
CA LYS A 134 -12.49 -0.27 -2.89
C LYS A 134 -12.76 0.34 -1.52
N ILE A 135 -11.85 1.15 -0.99
CA ILE A 135 -12.04 1.83 0.29
C ILE A 135 -13.22 2.81 0.19
N ASN A 136 -13.27 3.64 -0.86
CA ASN A 136 -14.38 4.58 -1.05
C ASN A 136 -15.71 3.85 -1.23
N ALA A 137 -15.74 2.76 -2.00
CA ALA A 137 -16.94 1.94 -2.13
C ALA A 137 -17.39 1.34 -0.78
N ALA A 138 -16.44 0.85 0.03
CA ALA A 138 -16.72 0.30 1.35
C ALA A 138 -17.27 1.36 2.31
N ILE A 139 -16.69 2.57 2.33
CA ILE A 139 -17.18 3.71 3.11
C ILE A 139 -18.64 4.04 2.73
N LEU A 140 -18.93 4.13 1.43
CA LEU A 140 -20.28 4.42 0.94
C LEU A 140 -21.29 3.32 1.31
N SER A 141 -20.88 2.05 1.33
CA SER A 141 -21.75 0.93 1.74
C SER A 141 -21.95 0.80 3.26
N SER A 142 -21.15 1.52 4.06
CA SER A 142 -21.20 1.48 5.53
C SER A 142 -22.01 2.61 6.17
N CYS A 143 -22.56 3.51 5.34
CA CYS A 143 -23.44 4.61 5.75
C CYS A 143 -24.92 4.19 5.79
#